data_AF-A0A418XF96-F1
#
_entry.id   AF-A0A418XF96-F1
#
_cell.length_a   1.000
_cell.length_b   1.000
_cell.length_c   1.000
_cell.angle_alpha   90.00
_cell.angle_beta   90.00
_cell.angle_gamma   90.00
#
_symmetry.space_group_name_H-M   'P 1'
#
loop_
_entity.id
_entity.type
_entity.pdbx_description
1 polymer ?
#
loop_
_entity_poly.entity_id
_entity_poly.type
_entity_poly.pdbx_seq_one_letter_code
_entity_poly.pdbx_strand_id
1 'polypeptide(L)'
;MFDLSKIQDIEVKYEYKKLGLTSYYSEINDKNSRTIAPNKETIRLTIQDDNLSDDNGIYQVIIKNKGDQYEIKGDYFVSPEIWYEASAIINEDHVLIISEDADEKMTIICHIA
;
A
#
# COMPACT_ATOMS: atom_id res chain seq x y z
N MET A 1 6.47 9.83 15.49
CA MET A 1 6.52 8.61 14.67
C MET A 1 5.15 7.94 14.74
N PHE A 2 4.54 7.62 13.59
CA PHE A 2 3.22 6.99 13.52
C PHE A 2 3.31 5.48 13.79
N ASP A 3 2.45 4.96 14.66
CA ASP A 3 2.35 3.52 14.97
C ASP A 3 1.47 2.83 13.92
N LEU A 4 2.07 2.01 13.05
CA LEU A 4 1.35 1.31 11.98
C LEU A 4 0.32 0.30 12.52
N SER A 5 0.39 -0.08 13.80
CA SER A 5 -0.63 -0.96 14.40
C SER A 5 -1.99 -0.31 14.59
N LYS A 6 -2.11 1.01 14.39
CA LYS A 6 -3.39 1.72 14.39
C LYS A 6 -4.17 1.64 13.09
N ILE A 7 -3.54 1.15 12.01
CA ILE A 7 -4.22 0.99 10.72
C ILE A 7 -5.26 -0.13 10.82
N GLN A 8 -6.49 0.15 10.43
CA GLN A 8 -7.59 -0.81 10.42
C GLN A 8 -7.90 -1.37 9.04
N ASP A 9 -7.96 -0.48 8.05
CA ASP A 9 -8.39 -0.79 6.68
C ASP A 9 -7.51 -0.05 5.68
N ILE A 10 -7.37 -0.60 4.47
CA ILE A 10 -6.52 -0.05 3.42
C ILE A 10 -7.14 -0.18 2.04
N GLU A 11 -7.07 0.93 1.31
CA GLU A 11 -7.36 0.98 -0.12
C GLU A 11 -6.07 1.32 -0.88
N VAL A 12 -5.86 0.70 -2.04
CA VAL A 12 -4.74 1.04 -2.92
C VAL A 12 -5.26 1.44 -4.29
N LYS A 13 -4.81 2.60 -4.76
CA LYS A 13 -5.00 3.06 -6.13
C LYS A 13 -3.65 3.07 -6.84
N TYR A 14 -3.60 2.44 -8.01
CA TYR A 14 -2.43 2.43 -8.87
C TYR A 14 -2.74 3.07 -10.23
N GLU A 15 -1.91 3.99 -10.69
CA GLU A 15 -2.13 4.73 -11.94
C GLU A 15 -0.94 4.55 -12.88
N TYR A 16 -1.20 3.95 -14.05
CA TYR A 16 -0.25 3.79 -15.15
C TYR A 16 -0.36 5.01 -16.09
N LYS A 17 0.46 6.04 -15.86
CA LYS A 17 0.32 7.35 -16.53
C LYS A 17 0.43 7.26 -18.05
N LYS A 18 1.41 6.49 -18.54
CA LYS A 18 1.63 6.29 -19.98
C LYS A 18 0.48 5.56 -20.68
N LEU A 19 -0.23 4.69 -19.96
CA LEU A 19 -1.34 3.91 -20.51
C LEU A 19 -2.70 4.58 -20.29
N GLY A 20 -2.77 5.60 -19.43
CA GLY A 20 -4.03 6.21 -19.02
C GLY A 20 -4.94 5.22 -18.27
N LEU A 21 -4.34 4.22 -17.60
CA LEU A 21 -5.06 3.17 -16.88
C LEU A 21 -4.96 3.38 -15.37
N THR A 22 -6.01 3.00 -14.65
CA THR A 22 -6.03 3.01 -13.18
C THR A 22 -6.56 1.69 -12.66
N SER A 23 -5.86 1.13 -11.69
CA SER A 23 -6.27 -0.04 -10.93
C SER A 23 -6.60 0.31 -9.50
N TYR A 24 -7.61 -0.38 -8.98
CA TYR A 24 -8.10 -0.24 -7.63
C TYR A 24 -7.98 -1.58 -6.93
N TYR A 25 -7.53 -1.54 -5.69
CA TYR A 25 -7.33 -2.72 -4.87
C TYR A 25 -7.85 -2.47 -3.48
N SER A 26 -8.45 -3.50 -2.90
CA SER A 26 -8.96 -3.50 -1.54
C SER A 26 -8.27 -4.55 -0.68
N GLU A 27 -8.22 -4.33 0.63
CA GLU A 27 -7.76 -5.34 1.56
C GLU A 27 -8.66 -6.59 1.54
N ILE A 28 -8.04 -7.77 1.52
CA ILE A 28 -8.78 -9.02 1.77
C ILE A 28 -9.14 -9.05 3.26
N ASN A 29 -10.44 -9.06 3.60
CA ASN A 29 -10.89 -9.12 5.00
C ASN A 29 -10.76 -10.54 5.62
N ASP A 30 -9.52 -11.06 5.74
CA ASP A 30 -9.18 -12.27 6.49
C ASP A 30 -8.10 -11.99 7.53
N LYS A 31 -8.06 -12.76 8.64
CA LYS A 31 -7.09 -12.59 9.74
C LYS A 31 -5.61 -12.67 9.32
N ASN A 32 -5.32 -13.23 8.14
CA ASN A 32 -3.97 -13.38 7.60
C ASN A 32 -3.62 -12.35 6.52
N SER A 33 -4.56 -11.47 6.14
CA SER A 33 -4.31 -10.43 5.14
C SER A 33 -3.24 -9.44 5.59
N ARG A 34 -3.10 -9.28 6.90
CA ARG A 34 -2.28 -8.26 7.53
C ARG A 34 -1.31 -8.85 8.53
N THR A 35 -0.03 -8.50 8.39
CA THR A 35 1.02 -8.84 9.36
C THR A 35 1.80 -7.59 9.72
N ILE A 36 1.86 -7.26 11.00
CA ILE A 36 2.67 -6.15 11.52
C ILE A 36 3.93 -6.72 12.16
N ALA A 37 5.09 -6.17 11.80
CA ALA A 37 6.36 -6.57 12.38
C ALA A 37 6.43 -6.20 13.88
N PRO A 38 7.19 -6.93 14.72
CA PRO A 38 7.26 -6.66 16.17
C PRO A 38 7.71 -5.25 16.55
N ASN A 39 8.53 -4.60 15.72
CA ASN A 39 8.96 -3.20 15.91
C ASN A 39 7.88 -2.18 15.53
N LYS A 40 6.75 -2.61 14.95
CA LYS A 40 5.63 -1.77 14.48
C LYS A 40 5.98 -0.76 13.39
N GLU A 41 7.16 -0.88 12.79
CA GLU A 41 7.63 -0.01 11.72
C GLU A 41 7.36 -0.59 10.33
N THR A 42 6.88 -1.82 10.25
CA THR A 42 6.57 -2.46 8.97
C THR A 42 5.23 -3.18 9.05
N ILE A 43 4.40 -2.97 8.04
CA ILE A 43 3.14 -3.67 7.83
C ILE A 43 3.17 -4.31 6.45
N ARG A 44 2.77 -5.58 6.38
CA ARG A 44 2.51 -6.31 5.14
C ARG A 44 1.02 -6.55 5.02
N LEU A 45 0.49 -6.31 3.84
CA LEU A 45 -0.92 -6.37 3.52
C LEU A 45 -1.11 -7.20 2.27
N THR A 46 -2.20 -7.95 2.23
CA THR A 46 -2.62 -8.75 1.09
C THR A 46 -3.88 -8.11 0.55
N ILE A 47 -3.79 -7.64 -0.69
CA ILE A 47 -4.84 -6.90 -1.39
C ILE A 47 -5.31 -7.70 -2.60
N GLN A 48 -6.54 -7.44 -3.04
CA GLN A 48 -7.15 -8.05 -4.21
C GLN A 48 -7.42 -6.97 -5.26
N ASP A 49 -7.25 -7.31 -6.54
CA ASP A 49 -7.67 -6.42 -7.64
C ASP A 49 -9.20 -6.35 -7.69
N ASP A 50 -9.73 -5.14 -7.54
CA ASP A 50 -11.16 -4.85 -7.61
C ASP A 50 -11.61 -4.58 -9.06
N ASN A 51 -10.67 -4.42 -9.98
CA ASN A 51 -11.01 -4.23 -11.38
C ASN A 51 -11.56 -5.53 -11.99
N LEU A 52 -12.59 -5.37 -12.83
CA LEU A 52 -13.46 -6.36 -13.48
C LEU A 52 -12.77 -7.43 -14.37
N SER A 53 -11.48 -7.72 -14.21
CA SER A 53 -10.84 -8.84 -14.91
C SER A 53 -11.08 -10.15 -14.17
N ASP A 54 -11.31 -11.25 -14.90
CA ASP A 54 -11.59 -12.58 -14.32
C ASP A 54 -10.45 -13.12 -13.42
N ASP A 55 -9.26 -12.53 -13.54
CA ASP A 55 -8.14 -12.76 -12.62
C ASP A 55 -8.31 -11.84 -11.40
N ASN A 56 -9.05 -12.33 -10.40
CA ASN A 56 -9.06 -11.79 -9.04
C ASN A 56 -7.67 -11.99 -8.39
N GLY A 57 -6.66 -11.32 -8.94
CA GLY A 57 -5.28 -11.45 -8.53
C GLY A 57 -5.12 -11.01 -7.08
N ILE A 58 -4.35 -11.78 -6.32
CA ILE A 58 -3.97 -11.47 -4.96
C ILE A 58 -2.54 -10.95 -4.98
N TYR A 59 -2.32 -9.81 -4.32
CA TYR A 59 -1.05 -9.10 -4.30
C TYR A 59 -0.66 -8.75 -2.89
N GLN A 60 0.64 -8.51 -2.67
CA GLN A 60 1.12 -8.00 -1.39
C GLN A 60 1.66 -6.59 -1.53
N VAL A 61 1.36 -5.76 -0.54
CA VAL A 61 1.96 -4.44 -0.36
C VAL A 61 2.59 -4.40 1.03
N ILE A 62 3.84 -3.96 1.07
CA ILE A 62 4.62 -3.81 2.29
C ILE A 62 4.94 -2.34 2.45
N ILE A 63 4.59 -1.79 3.61
CA ILE A 63 4.82 -0.40 3.96
C ILE A 63 5.78 -0.38 5.14
N LYS A 64 6.83 0.42 5.05
CA LYS A 64 7.82 0.60 6.10
C LYS A 64 7.91 2.08 6.49
N ASN A 65 7.78 2.36 7.78
CA ASN A 65 7.98 3.69 8.35
C ASN A 65 9.49 3.88 8.67
N LYS A 66 10.08 4.98 8.19
CA LYS A 66 11.47 5.38 8.45
C LYS A 66 11.60 6.62 9.35
N GLY A 67 10.53 6.96 10.06
CA GLY A 67 10.46 8.09 10.98
C GLY A 67 9.73 9.27 10.36
N ASP A 68 10.38 9.93 9.41
CA ASP A 68 9.88 11.08 8.63
C ASP A 68 9.43 10.71 7.22
N GLN A 69 9.81 9.53 6.74
CA GLN A 69 9.50 9.02 5.40
C GLN A 69 8.90 7.62 5.46
N TYR A 70 8.32 7.20 4.35
CA TYR A 70 7.82 5.84 4.14
C TYR A 70 8.51 5.20 2.94
N GLU A 71 8.63 3.88 2.99
CA GLU A 71 9.03 3.07 1.83
C GLU A 71 7.91 2.08 1.54
N ILE A 72 7.57 1.92 0.27
CA ILE A 72 6.59 0.95 -0.19
C ILE A 72 7.30 -0.11 -1.03
N LYS A 73 6.89 -1.36 -0.87
CA LYS A 73 7.24 -2.45 -1.76
C LYS A 73 5.96 -3.20 -2.15
N GLY A 74 5.71 -3.37 -3.45
CA GLY A 74 4.63 -4.22 -3.96
C GLY A 74 5.19 -5.53 -4.52
N ASP A 75 4.51 -6.65 -4.28
CA ASP A 75 4.81 -7.93 -4.96
C ASP A 75 4.31 -7.97 -6.41
N TYR A 76 3.60 -6.92 -6.86
CA TYR A 76 3.30 -6.70 -8.29
C TYR A 76 4.56 -6.51 -9.15
N PHE A 77 5.65 -6.04 -8.54
CA PHE A 77 6.91 -5.83 -9.22
C PHE A 77 7.66 -7.17 -9.25
N VAL A 78 7.91 -7.66 -10.47
CA VAL A 78 8.63 -8.91 -10.75
C VAL A 78 10.04 -8.96 -10.12
N SER A 79 10.52 -7.86 -9.52
CA SER A 79 11.70 -7.84 -8.68
C SER A 79 11.35 -7.54 -7.21
N PRO A 80 11.36 -8.55 -6.32
CA PRO A 80 11.06 -8.39 -4.90
C PRO A 80 12.13 -7.59 -4.12
N GLU A 81 13.08 -6.94 -4.78
CA GLU A 81 14.19 -6.21 -4.13
C GLU A 81 14.01 -4.69 -4.14
N ILE A 82 13.10 -4.15 -4.96
CA ILE A 82 12.96 -2.71 -5.15
C ILE A 82 12.00 -2.13 -4.10
N TRP A 83 12.48 -1.11 -3.38
CA TRP A 83 11.68 -0.26 -2.51
C TRP A 83 11.50 1.10 -3.16
N TYR A 84 10.30 1.65 -3.06
CA TYR A 84 9.95 2.95 -3.58
C TYR A 84 9.81 3.93 -2.42
N GLU A 85 10.50 5.06 -2.51
CA GLU A 85 10.32 6.16 -1.56
C GLU A 85 8.92 6.73 -1.69
N ALA A 86 8.28 6.96 -0.55
CA ALA A 86 6.93 7.47 -0.49
C ALA A 86 6.80 8.61 0.51
N SER A 87 6.04 9.61 0.10
CA SER A 87 5.58 10.68 0.97
C SER A 87 4.33 10.25 1.73
N ALA A 88 4.08 10.84 2.90
CA ALA A 88 2.85 10.59 3.64
C ALA A 88 2.18 11.88 4.11
N ILE A 89 0.85 11.89 4.05
CA ILE A 89 -0.01 12.90 4.65
C ILE A 89 -0.79 12.20 5.76
N ILE A 90 -0.60 12.65 7.00
CA ILE A 90 -1.20 12.05 8.19
C ILE A 90 -2.21 13.02 8.78
N ASN A 91 -3.42 12.55 9.05
CA ASN A 91 -4.39 13.25 9.89
C ASN A 91 -5.00 12.29 10.92
N GLU A 92 -6.11 12.71 11.53
CA GLU A 92 -6.76 11.96 12.61
C GLU A 92 -7.42 10.66 12.14
N ASP A 93 -7.94 10.61 10.91
CA ASP A 93 -8.73 9.49 10.39
C ASP A 93 -7.96 8.61 9.42
N HIS A 94 -6.95 9.15 8.73
CA HIS A 94 -6.21 8.44 7.70
C HIS A 94 -4.74 8.83 7.58
N VAL A 95 -3.95 7.87 7.11
CA VAL A 95 -2.61 8.07 6.55
C VAL A 95 -2.69 7.84 5.04
N LEU A 96 -2.41 8.87 4.27
CA LEU A 96 -2.27 8.77 2.82
C LEU A 96 -0.80 8.62 2.46
N ILE A 97 -0.41 7.52 1.84
CA ILE A 97 0.97 7.26 1.43
C ILE A 97 1.04 7.27 -0.09
N ILE A 98 1.94 8.09 -0.65
CA ILE A 98 2.04 8.34 -2.08
C ILE A 98 3.47 8.10 -2.56
N SER A 99 3.63 7.15 -3.47
CA SER A 99 4.83 6.93 -4.27
C SER A 99 4.53 7.30 -5.72
N GLU A 100 5.35 8.14 -6.32
CA GLU A 100 5.11 8.66 -7.68
C GLU A 100 6.42 8.87 -8.43
N ASP A 101 6.49 8.36 -9.66
CA ASP A 101 7.58 8.62 -10.59
C ASP A 101 7.05 9.14 -11.94
N ALA A 102 7.90 9.14 -12.98
CA ALA A 102 7.52 9.62 -14.31
C ALA A 102 6.44 8.77 -15.00
N ASP A 103 6.37 7.48 -14.66
CA ASP A 103 5.57 6.48 -15.37
C ASP A 103 4.35 6.05 -14.56
N GLU A 104 4.46 6.05 -13.23
CA GLU A 104 3.51 5.39 -12.34
C GLU A 104 3.24 6.22 -11.08
N LYS A 105 2.06 6.00 -10.49
CA LYS A 105 1.69 6.55 -9.18
C LYS A 105 0.92 5.51 -8.37
N MET A 106 1.42 5.21 -7.19
CA MET A 106 0.73 4.41 -6.18
C MET A 106 0.26 5.31 -5.04
N THR A 107 -1.01 5.20 -4.70
CA THR A 107 -1.63 5.87 -3.56
C THR A 107 -2.23 4.82 -2.64
N ILE A 108 -1.80 4.79 -1.38
CA ILE A 108 -2.31 3.90 -0.35
C ILE A 108 -3.05 4.77 0.66
N ILE A 109 -4.32 4.46 0.90
CA ILE A 109 -5.16 5.11 1.90
C ILE A 109 -5.26 4.15 3.07
N CYS A 110 -4.69 4.50 4.21
CA CYS A 110 -4.77 3.70 5.44
C CYS A 110 -5.73 4.37 6.43
N HIS A 111 -6.84 3.71 6.76
CA HIS A 111 -7.80 4.18 7.75
C HIS A 111 -7.33 3.84 9.17
N ILE A 112 -7.50 4.77 10.10
CA ILE A 112 -7.00 4.70 11.48
C ILE A 112 -8.20 4.57 12.45
N ALA A 113 -8.00 3.86 13.57
CA ALA A 113 -8.91 3.88 14.72
C ALA A 113 -8.20 4.18 16.05
#